data_AF-A0A950FZ80-F1
#
_entry.id   AF-A0A950FZ80-F1
#
_cell.length_a   1.000
_cell.length_b   1.000
_cell.length_c   1.000
_cell.angle_alpha   90.00
_cell.angle_beta   90.00
_cell.angle_gamma   90.00
#
_symmetry.space_group_name_H-M   'P 1'
#
loop_
_entity.id
_entity.type
_entity.pdbx_description
1 polymer ?
#
loop_
_entity_poly.entity_id
_entity_poly.type
_entity_poly.pdbx_seq_one_letter_code
_entity_poly.pdbx_strand_id
1 'polypeptide(L)'
;MPLIFQVDDKGRVRPKIQCDSCGGVVENYADGVALVDTKELKPGEVTQPIFHCVHCEEKEKGKAPRQSMPIDHFMLYVLNNIQLTPNALQEARQSLRSLSGP
;
A
#
# COMPACT_ATOMS: atom_id res chain seq x y z
N MET A 1 6.71 4.38 5.60
CA MET A 1 6.24 3.20 4.84
C MET A 1 5.09 2.61 5.65
N PRO A 2 3.87 2.62 5.11
CA PRO A 2 2.65 2.26 5.85
C PRO A 2 2.53 0.76 6.13
N LEU A 3 3.46 -0.06 5.61
CA LEU A 3 3.54 -1.48 5.94
C LEU A 3 4.27 -1.66 7.27
N ILE A 4 3.58 -2.24 8.26
CA ILE A 4 4.15 -2.62 9.55
C ILE A 4 4.07 -4.14 9.71
N PHE A 5 4.85 -4.67 10.66
CA PHE A 5 4.85 -6.10 10.98
C PHE A 5 4.37 -6.28 12.42
N GLN A 6 3.29 -7.03 12.59
CA GLN A 6 2.72 -7.35 13.89
C GLN A 6 2.92 -8.84 14.18
N VAL A 7 3.33 -9.16 15.40
CA VAL A 7 3.42 -10.53 15.87
C VAL A 7 2.05 -10.95 16.39
N ASP A 8 1.48 -12.03 15.84
CA ASP A 8 0.22 -12.60 16.31
C ASP A 8 0.41 -13.44 17.58
N ASP A 9 -0.69 -13.86 18.21
CA ASP A 9 -0.67 -14.66 19.46
C ASP A 9 0.04 -16.01 19.31
N LYS A 10 0.31 -16.46 18.07
CA LYS A 10 1.05 -17.67 17.75
C LYS A 10 2.53 -17.39 17.47
N GLY A 11 3.00 -16.16 17.73
CA GLY A 11 4.36 -15.73 17.48
C GLY A 11 4.70 -15.51 16.01
N ARG A 12 3.70 -15.45 15.10
CA ARG A 12 3.95 -15.28 13.66
C ARG A 12 3.95 -13.82 13.29
N VAL A 13 4.93 -13.42 12.50
CA VAL A 13 5.03 -12.07 11.95
C VAL A 13 4.06 -11.94 10.76
N ARG A 14 3.14 -10.97 10.83
CA ARG A 14 2.17 -10.67 9.78
C ARG A 14 2.33 -9.22 9.31
N PRO A 15 2.39 -8.98 7.98
CA PRO A 15 2.32 -7.63 7.47
C PRO A 15 0.93 -7.06 7.72
N LYS A 16 0.88 -5.79 8.12
CA LYS A 16 -0.32 -5.00 8.33
C LYS A 16 -0.14 -3.64 7.68
N ILE A 17 -1.25 -3.00 7.33
CA ILE A 17 -1.26 -1.63 6.81
C ILE A 17 -1.59 -0.69 7.97
N GLN A 18 -0.78 0.33 8.17
CA GLN A 18 -0.98 1.41 9.09
C GLN A 18 -1.67 2.56 8.37
N CYS A 19 -2.66 3.18 9.02
CA CYS A 19 -3.30 4.39 8.54
C CYS A 19 -2.32 5.56 8.64
N ASP A 20 -2.04 6.22 7.51
CA ASP A 20 -1.11 7.35 7.43
C ASP A 20 -1.62 8.58 8.20
N SER A 21 -2.93 8.67 8.47
CA SER A 21 -3.54 9.80 9.17
C SER A 21 -3.53 9.66 10.69
N CYS A 22 -3.93 8.50 11.24
CA CYS A 22 -4.07 8.31 12.69
C CYS A 22 -3.05 7.34 13.30
N GLY A 23 -2.21 6.69 12.48
CA GLY A 23 -1.26 5.68 12.94
C GLY A 23 -1.89 4.36 13.39
N GLY A 24 -3.22 4.22 13.33
CA GLY A 24 -3.92 2.99 13.69
C GLY A 24 -3.72 1.88 12.64
N VAL A 25 -3.90 0.62 13.05
CA VAL A 25 -3.86 -0.53 12.14
C VAL A 25 -5.16 -0.63 11.35
N VAL A 26 -5.05 -0.81 10.04
CA VAL A 26 -6.20 -1.13 9.18
C VAL A 26 -6.47 -2.62 9.26
N GLU A 27 -7.51 -3.01 10.00
CA GLU A 27 -7.86 -4.43 10.19
C GLU A 27 -8.77 -4.97 9.08
N ASN A 28 -9.66 -4.15 8.53
CA ASN A 28 -10.48 -4.51 7.38
C ASN A 28 -10.00 -3.79 6.12
N TYR A 29 -9.38 -4.54 5.21
CA TYR A 29 -8.87 -4.01 3.94
C TYR A 29 -9.96 -3.64 2.93
N ALA A 30 -11.18 -4.14 3.09
CA ALA A 30 -12.31 -3.75 2.25
C ALA A 30 -12.86 -2.35 2.62
N ASP A 31 -12.75 -1.97 3.91
CA ASP A 31 -13.25 -0.70 4.42
C ASP A 31 -12.18 0.40 4.43
N GLY A 32 -10.90 0.00 4.45
CA GLY A 32 -9.78 0.93 4.26
C GLY A 32 -9.64 1.34 2.79
N VAL A 33 -9.09 2.53 2.56
CA VAL A 33 -8.87 3.05 1.21
C VAL A 33 -7.41 3.36 0.96
N ALA A 34 -6.97 3.06 -0.26
CA ALA A 34 -5.75 3.58 -0.83
C ALA A 34 -6.10 4.81 -1.67
N LEU A 35 -5.42 5.92 -1.41
CA LEU A 35 -5.55 7.17 -2.11
C LEU A 35 -4.30 7.40 -2.94
N VAL A 36 -4.50 7.83 -4.17
CA VAL A 36 -3.44 8.39 -5.01
C VAL A 36 -3.77 9.86 -5.20
N ASP A 37 -2.87 10.74 -4.77
CA ASP A 37 -3.05 12.17 -5.02
C ASP A 37 -2.82 12.42 -6.52
N THR A 38 -3.89 12.82 -7.21
CA THR A 38 -3.91 13.05 -8.65
C THR A 38 -3.84 14.53 -8.99
N LYS A 39 -3.88 15.43 -8.00
CA LYS A 39 -3.72 16.84 -8.28
C LYS A 39 -2.28 17.10 -8.67
N GLU A 40 -2.08 17.45 -9.93
CA GLU A 40 -0.82 17.99 -10.49
C GLU A 40 0.25 16.96 -10.90
N LEU A 41 -0.09 15.67 -11.01
CA LEU A 41 0.87 14.67 -11.49
C LEU A 41 1.36 15.00 -12.91
N LYS A 42 2.67 15.16 -13.06
CA LYS A 42 3.33 15.29 -14.36
C LYS A 42 3.65 13.92 -14.95
N PRO A 43 3.74 13.78 -16.28
CA PRO A 43 4.22 12.55 -16.90
C PRO A 43 5.60 12.15 -16.34
N GLY A 44 5.72 10.89 -15.89
CA GLY A 44 6.96 10.35 -15.30
C GLY A 44 7.14 10.64 -13.81
N GLU A 45 6.22 11.36 -13.17
CA GLU A 45 6.26 11.61 -11.73
C GLU A 45 5.96 10.35 -10.93
N VAL A 46 6.73 10.12 -9.88
CA VAL A 46 6.55 9.00 -8.95
C VAL A 46 5.70 9.47 -7.79
N THR A 47 4.51 8.90 -7.65
CA THR A 47 3.60 9.15 -6.53
C THR A 47 3.57 7.96 -5.57
N GLN A 48 3.35 8.25 -4.29
CA GLN A 48 3.20 7.22 -3.26
C GLN A 48 1.73 7.09 -2.86
N PRO A 49 1.23 5.86 -2.66
CA PRO A 49 -0.12 5.67 -2.14
C PRO A 49 -0.20 6.13 -0.68
N ILE A 50 -1.33 6.70 -0.31
CA ILE A 50 -1.70 7.05 1.07
C ILE A 50 -2.79 6.09 1.52
N PHE A 51 -2.66 5.47 2.68
CA PHE A 51 -3.64 4.52 3.22
C PHE A 51 -4.41 5.14 4.37
N HIS A 52 -5.73 5.16 4.26
CA HIS A 52 -6.62 5.60 5.32
C HIS A 52 -7.49 4.45 5.81
N CYS A 53 -7.69 4.39 7.14
CA CYS A 53 -8.79 3.61 7.69
C CYS A 53 -10.13 4.30 7.40
N VAL A 54 -11.22 3.54 7.45
CA VAL A 54 -12.59 4.03 7.19
C VAL A 54 -12.93 5.32 7.96
N HIS A 55 -12.54 5.39 9.24
CA HIS A 55 -12.81 6.54 10.10
C HIS A 55 -12.07 7.81 9.67
N CYS A 56 -10.83 7.68 9.19
CA CYS A 56 -10.07 8.82 8.69
C CYS A 56 -10.57 9.25 7.31
N GLU A 57 -10.94 8.29 6.47
CA GLU A 57 -11.48 8.60 5.15
C GLU A 57 -12.82 9.34 5.24
N GLU A 58 -13.71 8.94 6.15
CA GLU A 58 -14.98 9.64 6.36
C GLU A 58 -14.81 11.10 6.79
N LYS A 59 -13.74 11.44 7.50
CA LYS A 59 -13.40 12.83 7.87
C LYS A 59 -12.85 13.65 6.70
N GLU A 60 -12.34 12.98 5.68
CA GLU A 60 -11.75 13.58 4.48
C GLU A 60 -12.74 13.61 3.30
N LYS A 61 -13.88 12.90 3.38
CA LYS A 61 -14.95 12.93 2.37
C LYS A 61 -15.38 14.38 2.08
N GLY A 62 -15.17 14.83 0.84
CA GLY A 62 -15.48 16.17 0.36
C GLY A 62 -14.30 17.15 0.31
N LYS A 63 -13.12 16.73 0.76
CA LYS A 63 -11.86 17.45 0.47
C LYS A 63 -11.39 17.11 -0.95
N ALA A 64 -10.33 17.80 -1.40
CA ALA A 64 -9.79 17.79 -2.76
C ALA A 64 -9.96 16.44 -3.52
N PRO A 65 -10.27 16.45 -4.83
CA PRO A 65 -10.38 15.22 -5.61
C PRO A 65 -9.09 14.40 -5.52
N ARG A 66 -9.21 13.22 -4.94
CA ARG A 66 -8.19 12.17 -4.90
C ARG A 66 -8.78 10.93 -5.57
N GLN A 67 -7.97 10.21 -6.33
CA GLN A 67 -8.39 8.90 -6.79
C GLN A 67 -8.32 7.94 -5.60
N SER A 68 -9.47 7.47 -5.15
CA SER A 68 -9.58 6.50 -4.08
C SER A 68 -9.99 5.14 -4.62
N MET A 69 -9.47 4.08 -3.99
CA MET A 69 -9.94 2.72 -4.19
C MET A 69 -9.83 1.93 -2.88
N PRO A 70 -10.67 0.92 -2.66
CA PRO A 70 -10.50 -0.02 -1.56
C PRO A 70 -9.09 -0.62 -1.55
N ILE A 71 -8.53 -0.89 -0.37
CA ILE A 71 -7.15 -1.37 -0.23
C ILE A 71 -6.99 -2.76 -0.85
N ASP A 72 -7.98 -3.63 -0.73
CA ASP A 72 -7.95 -4.95 -1.38
C ASP A 72 -7.85 -4.84 -2.92
N HIS A 73 -8.62 -3.94 -3.54
CA HIS A 73 -8.53 -3.62 -4.96
C HIS A 73 -7.16 -3.06 -5.34
N PHE A 74 -6.59 -2.16 -4.51
CA PHE A 74 -5.24 -1.65 -4.71
C PHE A 74 -4.20 -2.78 -4.70
N MET A 75 -4.29 -3.69 -3.72
CA MET A 75 -3.37 -4.82 -3.61
C MET A 75 -3.51 -5.78 -4.79
N LEU A 76 -4.73 -6.04 -5.27
CA LEU A 76 -4.97 -6.83 -6.47
C LEU A 76 -4.37 -6.15 -7.72
N TYR A 77 -4.51 -4.83 -7.84
CA TYR A 77 -3.90 -4.06 -8.93
C TYR A 77 -2.37 -4.18 -8.92
N VAL A 78 -1.74 -4.03 -7.74
CA VAL A 78 -0.29 -4.22 -7.58
C VAL A 78 0.13 -5.63 -7.96
N LEU A 79 -0.57 -6.66 -7.48
CA LEU A 79 -0.29 -8.06 -7.81
C LEU A 79 -0.40 -8.33 -9.30
N ASN A 80 -1.43 -7.80 -9.96
CA ASN A 80 -1.61 -7.94 -11.40
C ASN A 80 -0.44 -7.33 -12.17
N ASN A 81 0.00 -6.11 -11.82
CA ASN A 81 1.15 -5.47 -12.45
C ASN A 81 2.45 -6.27 -12.28
N ILE A 82 2.67 -6.87 -11.09
CA ILE A 82 3.82 -7.76 -10.86
C ILE A 82 3.77 -8.99 -11.77
N GLN A 83 2.59 -9.59 -11.96
CA GLN A 83 2.42 -10.76 -12.84
C GLN A 83 2.59 -10.40 -14.32
N LEU A 84 2.12 -9.22 -14.73
CA LEU A 84 2.18 -8.72 -16.10
C LEU A 84 3.56 -8.18 -16.49
N THR A 85 4.46 -7.97 -15.53
CA THR A 85 5.83 -7.53 -15.80
C THR A 85 6.76 -8.74 -15.83
N PRO A 86 7.17 -9.22 -17.02
CA PRO A 86 8.06 -10.37 -17.12
C PRO A 86 9.34 -10.09 -16.33
N ASN A 87 9.82 -11.07 -15.59
CA ASN A 87 11.03 -11.00 -14.77
C ASN A 87 11.00 -10.07 -13.54
N ALA A 88 9.93 -9.32 -13.25
CA ALA A 88 9.90 -8.42 -12.07
C ALA A 88 10.22 -9.14 -10.75
N LEU A 89 9.67 -10.36 -10.56
CA LEU A 89 9.98 -11.19 -9.40
C LEU A 89 11.42 -11.74 -9.41
N GLN A 90 11.98 -11.99 -10.59
CA GLN A 90 13.36 -12.46 -10.74
C GLN A 90 14.37 -11.33 -10.47
N GLU A 91 14.09 -10.13 -10.96
CA GLU A 91 14.85 -8.90 -10.67
C GLU A 91 14.81 -8.59 -9.18
N ALA A 92 13.62 -8.59 -8.56
CA ALA A 92 13.49 -8.41 -7.12
C ALA A 92 14.29 -9.45 -6.33
N ARG A 93 14.26 -10.73 -6.76
CA ARG A 93 15.07 -11.79 -6.15
C ARG A 93 16.58 -11.55 -6.31
N GLN A 94 17.03 -11.06 -7.46
CA GLN A 94 18.44 -10.73 -7.69
C GLN A 94 18.89 -9.56 -6.81
N SER A 95 18.07 -8.51 -6.70
CA SER A 95 18.34 -7.37 -5.81
C SER A 95 18.38 -7.77 -4.33
N LEU A 96 17.52 -8.69 -3.90
CA LEU A 96 17.56 -9.19 -2.51
C LEU A 96 18.84 -10.00 -2.25
N ARG A 97 19.28 -10.82 -3.22
CA ARG A 97 20.55 -11.56 -3.10
C ARG A 97 21.76 -10.65 -3.04
N SER A 98 21.79 -9.56 -3.81
CA SER A 98 22.90 -8.60 -3.75
C SER A 98 22.94 -7.81 -2.44
N LEU A 99 21.77 -7.53 -1.83
CA LEU A 99 21.67 -6.90 -0.52
C LEU A 99 22.03 -7.84 0.65
N SER A 100 21.92 -9.15 0.44
CA SER A 100 22.19 -10.14 1.49
C SER A 100 23.68 -10.43 1.69
N GLY A 101 24.57 -9.96 0.79
CA GLY A 101 26.00 -10.28 0.81
C GLY A 101 26.30 -11.78 0.67
N PRO A 102 27.57 -12.17 0.42
CA PRO A 102 27.99 -13.57 0.38
C PRO A 102 27.87 -14.27 1.74
#